data_AF-A0A317ZJS7-F1
#
_entry.id   AF-A0A317ZJS7-F1
#
_cell.length_a   1.000
_cell.length_b   1.000
_cell.length_c   1.000
_cell.angle_alpha   90.00
_cell.angle_beta   90.00
_cell.angle_gamma   90.00
#
_symmetry.space_group_name_H-M   'P 1'
#
loop_
_entity.id
_entity.type
_entity.pdbx_description
1 polymer ?
#
loop_
_entity_poly.entity_id
_entity_poly.type
_entity_poly.pdbx_seq_one_letter_code
_entity_poly.pdbx_strand_id
1 'polypeptide(L)'
;MSQLTFVTSTLPISHKLHDLLNEQFRASSLSSPALEGQRLLVFHFRDKAYSAENGGFHPVEIALSKMADAWHIDYLTEFAYFGHPYPELERCLDFDFQRGEFFAAYQGWHPIKGSHEA
;
A
#
# COMPACT_ATOMS: atom_id res chain seq x y z
N MET A 1 -23.68 -3.73 4.67
CA MET A 1 -22.30 -4.23 4.49
C MET A 1 -21.36 -3.05 4.72
N SER A 2 -20.32 -3.21 5.52
CA SER A 2 -19.34 -2.14 5.77
C SER A 2 -18.57 -1.82 4.49
N GLN A 3 -18.33 -0.54 4.25
CA GLN A 3 -17.55 -0.03 3.11
C GLN A 3 -16.54 0.97 3.65
N LEU A 4 -15.29 0.86 3.18
CA LEU A 4 -14.24 1.83 3.40
C LEU A 4 -14.58 3.08 2.58
N THR A 5 -14.74 4.21 3.27
CA THR A 5 -14.88 5.53 2.65
C THR A 5 -13.50 6.16 2.59
N PHE A 6 -12.99 6.44 1.39
CA PHE A 6 -11.64 6.96 1.19
C PHE A 6 -11.65 8.49 1.05
N VAL A 7 -10.60 9.13 1.57
CA VAL A 7 -10.31 10.54 1.26
C VAL A 7 -9.43 10.67 0.01
N THR A 8 -9.38 11.88 -0.55
CA THR A 8 -8.42 12.20 -1.62
C THR A 8 -6.98 12.18 -1.09
N SER A 9 -6.07 11.68 -1.91
CA SER A 9 -4.62 11.68 -1.66
C SER A 9 -3.91 12.69 -2.57
N THR A 10 -2.63 12.95 -2.32
CA THR A 10 -1.80 13.87 -3.13
C THR A 10 -1.62 13.40 -4.58
N LEU A 11 -1.57 12.07 -4.79
CA LEU A 11 -1.64 11.47 -6.12
C LEU A 11 -3.09 11.09 -6.48
N PRO A 12 -3.44 11.09 -7.78
CA PRO A 12 -4.77 10.72 -8.25
C PRO A 12 -5.01 9.21 -8.14
N ILE A 13 -5.37 8.74 -6.95
CA ILE A 13 -5.71 7.34 -6.71
C ILE A 13 -7.05 7.03 -7.39
N SER A 14 -7.02 6.07 -8.31
CA SER A 14 -8.20 5.72 -9.10
C SER A 14 -9.29 5.05 -8.27
N HIS A 15 -10.56 5.28 -8.64
CA HIS A 15 -11.70 4.57 -8.04
C HIS A 15 -11.57 3.05 -8.14
N LYS A 16 -10.92 2.52 -9.18
CA LYS A 16 -10.70 1.08 -9.34
C LYS A 16 -9.88 0.48 -8.20
N LEU A 17 -8.90 1.22 -7.66
CA LEU A 17 -8.11 0.76 -6.51
C LEU A 17 -8.97 0.80 -5.24
N HIS A 18 -9.75 1.85 -5.04
CA HIS A 18 -10.69 1.94 -3.90
C HIS A 18 -11.73 0.81 -3.92
N ASP A 19 -12.23 0.46 -5.10
CA ASP A 19 -13.19 -0.63 -5.29
C ASP A 19 -12.52 -1.97 -4.96
N LEU A 20 -11.32 -2.22 -5.47
CA LEU A 20 -10.54 -3.43 -5.14
C LEU A 20 -10.31 -3.58 -3.63
N LEU A 21 -9.86 -2.53 -2.95
CA LEU A 21 -9.62 -2.57 -1.49
C LEU A 21 -10.91 -2.83 -0.72
N ASN A 22 -12.04 -2.25 -1.16
CA ASN A 22 -13.35 -2.53 -0.59
C ASN A 22 -13.79 -3.99 -0.81
N GLU A 23 -13.55 -4.55 -1.98
CA GLU A 23 -13.84 -5.95 -2.28
C GLU A 23 -13.01 -6.89 -1.39
N GLN A 24 -11.70 -6.65 -1.27
CA GLN A 24 -10.82 -7.45 -0.39
C GLN A 24 -11.23 -7.32 1.08
N PHE A 25 -11.58 -6.11 1.52
CA PHE A 25 -12.07 -5.88 2.87
C PHE A 25 -13.36 -6.67 3.15
N ARG A 26 -14.32 -6.67 2.22
CA ARG A 26 -15.57 -7.44 2.34
C ARG A 26 -15.36 -8.96 2.28
N ALA A 27 -14.37 -9.41 1.51
CA ALA A 27 -14.02 -10.82 1.40
C ALA A 27 -13.26 -11.33 2.63
N SER A 28 -12.63 -10.44 3.40
CA SER A 28 -11.96 -10.79 4.64
C SER A 28 -12.97 -11.30 5.69
N SER A 29 -12.57 -12.29 6.50
CA SER A 29 -13.40 -12.78 7.61
C SER A 29 -13.43 -11.83 8.82
N LEU A 30 -12.98 -10.59 8.66
CA LEU A 30 -13.02 -9.57 9.70
C LEU A 30 -14.49 -9.17 9.91
N SER A 31 -15.08 -9.63 11.01
CA SER A 31 -16.45 -9.27 11.38
C SER A 31 -16.51 -7.82 11.90
N SER A 32 -17.66 -7.16 11.74
CA SER A 32 -17.84 -5.77 12.23
C SER A 32 -17.43 -5.54 13.70
N PRO A 33 -17.65 -6.49 14.65
CA PRO A 33 -17.16 -6.34 16.03
C PRO A 33 -15.63 -6.41 16.16
N ALA A 34 -14.95 -7.22 15.33
CA ALA A 34 -13.49 -7.32 15.33
C ALA A 34 -12.83 -6.06 14.75
N LEU A 35 -13.61 -5.24 14.03
CA LEU A 35 -13.20 -3.98 13.43
C LEU A 35 -13.56 -2.77 14.32
N GLU A 36 -14.33 -2.97 15.38
CA GLU A 36 -14.76 -1.91 16.27
C GLU A 36 -13.53 -1.34 17.00
N GLY A 37 -13.17 -0.10 16.68
CA GLY A 37 -11.95 0.55 17.17
C GLY A 37 -10.70 0.29 16.34
N GLN A 38 -10.75 -0.53 15.29
CA GLN A 38 -9.62 -0.70 14.38
C GLN A 38 -9.37 0.59 13.59
N ARG A 39 -8.14 1.10 13.68
CA ARG A 39 -7.72 2.36 13.00
C ARG A 39 -6.64 2.16 11.96
N LEU A 40 -6.17 0.93 11.77
CA LEU A 40 -5.13 0.59 10.80
C LEU A 40 -5.53 -0.70 10.08
N LEU A 41 -5.48 -0.68 8.75
CA LEU A 41 -5.63 -1.86 7.91
C LEU A 41 -4.38 -1.95 7.02
N VAL A 42 -3.85 -3.17 6.85
CA VAL A 42 -2.73 -3.42 5.95
C VAL A 42 -3.12 -4.55 5.01
N PHE A 43 -3.03 -4.28 3.71
CA PHE A 43 -3.32 -5.22 2.64
C PHE A 43 -2.00 -5.71 2.06
N HIS A 44 -1.82 -7.03 1.98
CA HIS A 44 -0.68 -7.64 1.30
C HIS A 44 -1.17 -8.44 0.09
N PHE A 45 -0.65 -8.11 -1.09
CA PHE A 45 -0.89 -8.85 -2.33
C PHE A 45 0.39 -9.61 -2.66
N ARG A 46 0.29 -10.94 -2.75
CA ARG A 46 1.46 -11.81 -2.91
C ARG A 46 1.20 -12.90 -3.94
N ASP A 47 2.06 -12.95 -4.95
CA ASP A 47 2.27 -14.16 -5.73
C ASP A 47 3.13 -15.14 -4.92
N LYS A 48 2.58 -16.32 -4.62
CA LYS A 48 3.28 -17.34 -3.84
C LYS A 48 4.44 -17.99 -4.61
N ALA A 49 4.43 -17.88 -5.94
CA ALA A 49 5.51 -18.38 -6.79
C ALA A 49 6.65 -17.37 -6.94
N TYR A 50 6.48 -16.13 -6.47
CA TYR A 50 7.52 -15.11 -6.56
C TYR A 50 8.78 -15.52 -5.81
N SER A 51 9.91 -15.60 -6.53
CA SER A 51 11.23 -15.89 -5.97
C SER A 51 12.31 -15.07 -6.68
N ALA A 52 13.50 -14.99 -6.08
CA ALA A 52 14.62 -14.26 -6.67
C ALA A 52 15.11 -14.90 -7.98
N GLU A 53 15.00 -16.22 -8.09
CA GLU A 53 15.51 -17.01 -9.21
C GLU A 53 14.51 -17.07 -10.37
N ASN A 54 13.22 -17.20 -10.05
CA ASN A 54 12.18 -17.46 -11.04
C ASN A 54 11.35 -16.22 -11.38
N GLY A 55 11.52 -15.12 -10.63
CA GLY A 55 10.67 -13.95 -10.75
C GLY A 55 9.22 -14.26 -10.39
N GLY A 56 8.28 -13.54 -11.01
CA GLY A 56 6.84 -13.56 -10.71
C GLY A 56 6.32 -12.15 -10.47
N PHE A 57 5.12 -12.02 -9.90
CA PHE A 57 4.60 -10.69 -9.54
C PHE A 57 5.17 -10.20 -8.21
N HIS A 58 5.65 -8.96 -8.21
CA HIS A 58 6.21 -8.31 -7.02
C HIS A 58 5.16 -8.20 -5.90
N PRO A 59 5.52 -8.52 -4.64
CA PRO A 59 4.66 -8.28 -3.50
C PRO A 59 4.32 -6.80 -3.36
N VAL A 60 3.06 -6.51 -3.02
CA VAL A 60 2.58 -5.15 -2.75
C VAL A 60 1.96 -5.08 -1.36
N GLU A 61 2.30 -4.03 -0.62
CA GLU A 61 1.72 -3.69 0.67
C GLU A 61 1.04 -2.33 0.61
N ILE A 62 -0.19 -2.22 1.11
CA ILE A 62 -0.93 -0.96 1.21
C ILE A 62 -1.46 -0.82 2.63
N ALA A 63 -1.06 0.25 3.31
CA ALA A 63 -1.59 0.58 4.64
C ALA A 63 -2.61 1.71 4.56
N LEU A 64 -3.67 1.59 5.36
CA LEU A 64 -4.71 2.58 5.52
C LEU A 64 -4.89 2.93 7.00
N SER A 65 -4.96 4.22 7.32
CA SER A 65 -5.34 4.68 8.65
C SER A 65 -6.74 5.30 8.66
N LYS A 66 -7.47 5.11 9.76
CA LYS A 66 -8.80 5.71 9.95
C LYS A 66 -8.69 7.02 10.73
N MET A 67 -9.07 8.12 10.10
CA MET A 67 -9.22 9.44 10.73
C MET A 67 -10.71 9.82 10.73
N ALA A 68 -11.28 10.00 11.92
CA ALA A 68 -12.73 10.10 12.12
C ALA A 68 -13.46 8.90 11.46
N ASP A 69 -14.26 9.16 10.42
CA ASP A 69 -15.04 8.16 9.69
C ASP A 69 -14.52 7.87 8.27
N ALA A 70 -13.36 8.41 7.91
CA ALA A 70 -12.75 8.21 6.60
C ALA A 70 -11.38 7.51 6.70
N TRP A 71 -11.02 6.80 5.65
CA TRP A 71 -9.76 6.06 5.50
C TRP A 71 -8.81 6.83 4.60
N HIS A 72 -7.59 7.00 5.09
CA HIS A 72 -6.47 7.60 4.39
C HIS A 72 -5.55 6.47 3.94
N ILE A 73 -5.03 6.55 2.71
CA ILE A 73 -3.94 5.67 2.29
C ILE A 73 -2.66 6.24 2.89
N ASP A 74 -1.99 5.47 3.75
CA ASP A 74 -0.75 5.88 4.40
C ASP A 74 0.43 5.70 3.45
N TYR A 75 0.55 4.49 2.89
CA TYR A 75 1.56 4.18 1.88
C TYR A 75 1.13 3.06 0.93
N LEU A 76 1.82 2.97 -0.20
CA LEU A 76 1.78 1.85 -1.13
C LEU A 76 3.22 1.46 -1.49
N THR A 77 3.62 0.26 -1.09
CA THR A 77 4.98 -0.24 -1.29
C THR A 77 4.97 -1.49 -2.18
N GLU A 78 5.80 -1.48 -3.20
CA GLU A 78 6.18 -2.64 -4.01
C GLU A 78 7.55 -3.15 -3.55
N PHE A 79 7.67 -4.46 -3.39
CA PHE A 79 8.92 -5.12 -3.00
C PHE A 79 9.47 -5.97 -4.14
N ALA A 80 10.79 -6.01 -4.30
CA ALA A 80 11.45 -6.86 -5.27
C ALA A 80 12.77 -7.41 -4.72
N TYR A 81 13.23 -8.53 -5.28
CA TYR A 81 14.55 -9.06 -4.95
C TYR A 81 15.66 -8.26 -5.63
N PHE A 82 16.65 -7.82 -4.85
CA PHE A 82 17.84 -7.12 -5.34
C PHE A 82 19.12 -7.79 -4.81
N GLY A 83 20.21 -7.66 -5.58
CA GLY A 83 21.53 -8.16 -5.21
C GLY A 83 21.87 -9.55 -5.75
N HIS A 84 23.16 -9.89 -5.71
CA HIS A 84 23.74 -11.19 -6.07
C HIS A 84 25.07 -11.37 -5.32
N PRO A 85 25.42 -12.58 -4.83
CA PRO A 85 24.73 -13.87 -4.97
C PRO A 85 23.62 -14.14 -3.95
N TYR A 86 23.42 -13.26 -2.98
CA TYR A 86 22.41 -13.40 -1.92
C TYR A 86 21.35 -12.30 -2.09
N PRO A 87 20.32 -12.53 -2.92
CA PRO A 87 19.28 -11.53 -3.15
C PRO A 87 18.41 -11.36 -1.92
N GLU A 88 18.10 -10.11 -1.57
CA GLU A 88 17.19 -9.76 -0.48
C GLU A 88 15.93 -9.10 -1.03
N LEU A 89 14.80 -9.33 -0.35
CA LEU A 89 13.55 -8.68 -0.70
C LEU A 89 13.57 -7.25 -0.13
N GLU A 90 13.76 -6.26 -0.99
CA GLU A 90 13.85 -4.85 -0.61
C GLU A 90 12.71 -4.03 -1.21
N ARG A 91 12.55 -2.82 -0.70
CA ARG A 91 11.65 -1.80 -1.27
C ARG A 91 12.10 -1.48 -2.70
N CYS A 92 11.22 -1.72 -3.67
CA CYS A 92 11.44 -1.39 -5.07
C CYS A 92 10.89 0.00 -5.41
N LEU A 93 9.61 0.21 -5.09
CA LEU A 93 8.88 1.46 -5.29
C LEU A 93 8.02 1.70 -4.06
N ASP A 94 7.98 2.93 -3.54
CA ASP A 94 7.18 3.26 -2.37
C ASP A 94 6.56 4.63 -2.54
N PHE A 95 5.26 4.74 -2.31
CA PHE A 95 4.57 6.02 -2.22
C PHE A 95 4.17 6.23 -0.77
N ASP A 96 4.88 7.10 -0.06
CA ASP A 96 4.58 7.48 1.31
C ASP A 96 3.74 8.76 1.29
N PHE A 97 2.42 8.60 1.45
CA PHE A 97 1.48 9.72 1.44
C PHE A 97 1.51 10.52 2.74
N GLN A 98 1.98 9.93 3.84
CA GLN A 98 2.13 10.63 5.12
C GLN A 98 3.28 11.64 5.05
N ARG A 99 4.37 11.27 4.37
CA ARG A 99 5.53 12.13 4.14
C ARG A 99 5.40 12.98 2.87
N GLY A 100 4.54 12.58 1.95
CA GLY A 100 4.42 13.23 0.65
C GLY A 100 5.66 13.01 -0.22
N GLU A 101 6.28 11.83 -0.09
CA GLU A 101 7.49 11.43 -0.80
C GLU A 101 7.26 10.10 -1.51
N PHE A 102 8.01 9.83 -2.58
CA PHE A 102 8.10 8.51 -3.18
C PHE A 102 9.56 8.05 -3.22
N PHE A 103 9.77 6.76 -3.04
CA PHE A 103 11.06 6.11 -3.17
C PHE A 103 11.08 5.28 -4.45
N ALA A 104 12.19 5.30 -5.18
CA ALA A 104 12.49 4.31 -6.19
C ALA A 104 13.88 3.70 -5.94
N ALA A 105 13.99 2.38 -6.06
CA ALA A 105 15.26 1.67 -5.88
C ALA A 105 16.35 2.29 -6.77
N TYR A 106 17.54 2.45 -6.19
CA TYR A 106 18.71 3.11 -6.78
C TYR A 106 18.58 4.63 -7.03
N GLN A 107 17.40 5.24 -6.87
CA GLN A 107 17.21 6.69 -6.97
C GLN A 107 17.01 7.35 -5.60
N GLY A 108 16.49 6.61 -4.62
CA GLY A 108 16.21 7.13 -3.29
C GLY A 108 14.86 7.84 -3.22
N TRP A 109 14.72 8.73 -2.24
CA TRP A 109 13.49 9.47 -1.96
C TRP A 109 13.40 10.77 -2.75
N HIS A 110 12.21 11.06 -3.25
CA HIS A 110 11.87 12.26 -3.99
C HIS A 110 10.49 12.78 -3.55
N PRO A 111 10.25 14.10 -3.58
CA PRO A 111 8.95 14.66 -3.20
C PRO A 111 7.86 14.31 -4.22
N ILE A 112 6.64 14.05 -3.74
CA ILE A 112 5.44 13.96 -4.57
C ILE A 112 4.94 15.40 -4.80
N LYS A 113 5.00 15.86 -6.06
CA LYS A 113 4.60 17.22 -6.43
C LYS A 113 3.20 17.57 -5.89
N GLY A 114 3.13 18.63 -5.09
CA GLY A 114 1.89 19.10 -4.46
C GLY A 114 1.70 18.63 -3.00
N SER A 115 2.61 17.84 -2.44
CA SER A 115 2.78 17.77 -0.98
C SER A 115 3.25 19.14 -0.48
N HIS A 116 2.72 19.60 0.64
CA HIS A 116 2.87 21.00 1.07
C HIS A 116 4.27 21.31 1.66
N GLU A 117 5.25 20.44 1.47
CA GLU A 117 6.65 20.60 1.85
C GLU A 117 7.56 20.07 0.73
N ALA A 118 8.27 20.99 0.06
CA ALA A 118 9.28 20.86 -1.03
C ALA A 118 8.78 21.00 -2.49
#